data_AF-A0A946ED70-F1
#
_entry.id   AF-A0A946ED70-F1
#
_cell.length_a   1.000
_cell.length_b   1.000
_cell.length_c   1.000
_cell.angle_alpha   90.00
_cell.angle_beta   90.00
_cell.angle_gamma   90.00
#
_symmetry.space_group_name_H-M   'P 1'
#
loop_
_entity.id
_entity.type
_entity.pdbx_description
1 polymer ?
#
loop_
_entity_poly.entity_id
_entity_poly.type
_entity_poly.pdbx_seq_one_letter_code
_entity_poly.pdbx_strand_id
1 'polypeptide(L)'
;MDFVTKAALDAAITQIKDAPKDDVPIETLCFRPGFGARQFPNQIEVTRRGGITGERWLKAPWMKLPDGAPDPAIQVSILGLRVHDAVRFNPQNMLHPGDTIIADLDCSEANMPTGNLLKIGSAVLRVSGVFNTACVKWKARYGAEAFEWINTPK
;
A
#
# COMPACT_ATOMS: atom_id res chain seq x y z
N MET A 1 5.72 -1.73 23.86
CA MET A 1 4.77 -1.94 22.75
C MET A 1 5.22 -3.23 22.11
N ASP A 2 4.38 -4.24 22.16
CA ASP A 2 4.71 -5.53 21.58
C ASP A 2 4.48 -5.40 20.08
N PHE A 3 5.55 -5.39 19.28
CA PHE A 3 5.44 -5.45 17.82
C PHE A 3 5.65 -6.89 17.37
N VAL A 4 5.18 -7.22 16.16
CA VAL A 4 5.42 -8.55 15.58
C VAL A 4 6.92 -8.70 15.31
N THR A 5 7.49 -9.81 15.77
CA THR A 5 8.92 -10.12 15.58
C THR A 5 9.19 -10.54 14.14
N LYS A 6 10.43 -10.36 13.69
CA LYS A 6 10.91 -10.81 12.38
C LYS A 6 10.71 -12.31 12.21
N ALA A 7 10.92 -13.11 13.27
CA ALA A 7 10.72 -14.56 13.21
C ALA A 7 9.25 -14.92 12.90
N ALA A 8 8.29 -14.22 13.51
CA ALA A 8 6.87 -14.41 13.20
C ALA A 8 6.53 -13.95 11.78
N LEU A 9 7.13 -12.85 11.31
CA LEU A 9 6.95 -12.37 9.93
C LEU A 9 7.55 -13.32 8.89
N ASP A 10 8.73 -13.89 9.16
CA ASP A 10 9.35 -14.89 8.28
C ASP A 10 8.49 -16.16 8.21
N ALA A 11 7.89 -16.59 9.32
CA ALA A 11 6.95 -17.71 9.33
C ALA A 11 5.67 -17.43 8.51
N ALA A 12 5.29 -16.16 8.35
CA ALA A 12 4.16 -15.74 7.54
C ALA A 12 4.46 -15.68 6.02
N ILE A 13 5.71 -15.85 5.58
CA ILE A 13 6.07 -15.67 4.16
C ILE A 13 5.32 -16.66 3.26
N THR A 14 5.21 -17.92 3.65
CA THR A 14 4.53 -18.95 2.83
C THR A 14 3.08 -18.55 2.55
N GLN A 15 2.32 -18.20 3.59
CA GLN A 15 0.94 -17.75 3.41
C GLN A 15 0.85 -16.45 2.59
N ILE A 16 1.80 -15.53 2.73
CA ILE A 16 1.82 -14.28 1.94
C ILE A 16 2.04 -14.57 0.46
N LYS A 17 2.96 -15.50 0.12
CA LYS A 17 3.25 -15.91 -1.27
C LYS A 17 2.11 -16.71 -1.90
N ASP A 18 1.24 -17.31 -1.09
CA ASP A 18 0.01 -18.00 -1.52
C ASP A 18 -1.19 -17.06 -1.75
N ALA A 19 -0.98 -15.73 -1.78
CA ALA A 19 -2.05 -14.79 -2.12
C ALA A 19 -2.53 -15.01 -3.59
N PRO A 20 -3.82 -14.84 -3.87
CA PRO A 20 -4.34 -14.89 -5.24
C PRO A 20 -3.64 -13.88 -6.16
N LYS A 21 -3.53 -14.22 -7.45
CA LYS A 21 -2.85 -13.39 -8.45
C LYS A 21 -3.73 -12.27 -9.01
N ASP A 22 -5.02 -12.52 -9.12
CA ASP A 22 -6.01 -11.61 -9.68
C ASP A 22 -7.42 -11.99 -9.18
N ASP A 23 -8.43 -11.26 -9.65
CA ASP A 23 -9.86 -11.47 -9.37
C ASP A 23 -10.22 -11.57 -7.87
N VAL A 24 -9.77 -10.57 -7.11
CA VAL A 24 -10.02 -10.48 -5.66
C VAL A 24 -10.78 -9.21 -5.28
N PRO A 25 -11.60 -9.27 -4.21
CA PRO A 25 -12.25 -8.09 -3.69
C PRO A 25 -11.24 -7.11 -3.08
N ILE A 26 -11.59 -5.82 -3.11
CA ILE A 26 -10.91 -4.82 -2.31
C ILE A 26 -11.43 -4.95 -0.87
N GLU A 27 -10.53 -5.21 0.07
CA GLU A 27 -10.84 -5.26 1.50
C GLU A 27 -11.05 -3.87 2.06
N THR A 28 -10.22 -2.91 1.66
CA THR A 28 -10.32 -1.52 2.14
C THR A 28 -9.85 -0.53 1.09
N LEU A 29 -10.65 0.54 0.93
CA LEU A 29 -10.23 1.77 0.29
C LEU A 29 -9.93 2.81 1.37
N CYS A 30 -8.75 3.43 1.31
CA CYS A 30 -8.35 4.49 2.21
C CYS A 30 -8.12 5.79 1.44
N PHE A 31 -8.91 6.80 1.74
CA PHE A 31 -8.73 8.17 1.26
C PHE A 31 -8.03 9.02 2.32
N ARG A 32 -7.02 9.80 1.91
CA ARG A 32 -6.27 10.68 2.81
C ARG A 32 -6.52 12.15 2.45
N PRO A 33 -7.40 12.86 3.18
CA PRO A 33 -7.64 14.28 2.95
C PRO A 33 -6.47 15.16 3.44
N GLY A 34 -5.60 14.63 4.31
CA GLY A 34 -4.52 15.37 4.94
C GLY A 34 -3.56 14.46 5.72
N PHE A 35 -2.56 15.06 6.36
CA PHE A 35 -1.58 14.30 7.15
C PHE A 35 -2.24 13.61 8.34
N GLY A 36 -2.01 12.30 8.49
CA GLY A 36 -2.57 11.51 9.59
C GLY A 36 -4.07 11.19 9.47
N ALA A 37 -4.81 11.97 8.67
CA ALA A 37 -6.23 11.77 8.42
C ALA A 37 -6.48 10.59 7.46
N ARG A 38 -7.55 9.85 7.73
CA ARG A 38 -8.02 8.73 6.91
C ARG A 38 -9.54 8.70 6.89
N GLN A 39 -10.07 8.38 5.73
CA GLN A 39 -11.47 8.04 5.53
C GLN A 39 -11.51 6.71 4.77
N PHE A 40 -12.54 5.93 5.01
CA PHE A 40 -12.70 4.60 4.42
C PHE A 40 -13.98 4.55 3.59
N PRO A 41 -14.03 5.24 2.43
CA PRO A 41 -15.21 5.25 1.59
C PRO A 41 -15.35 3.92 0.84
N ASN A 42 -16.57 3.60 0.40
CA ASN A 42 -16.80 2.44 -0.49
C ASN A 42 -16.41 2.71 -1.95
N GLN A 43 -16.04 3.95 -2.28
CA GLN A 43 -15.63 4.36 -3.62
C GLN A 43 -14.60 5.48 -3.56
N ILE A 44 -13.64 5.46 -4.49
CA ILE A 44 -12.68 6.53 -4.73
C ILE A 44 -12.69 6.87 -6.22
N GLU A 45 -12.78 8.15 -6.55
CA GLU A 45 -12.65 8.64 -7.92
C GLU A 45 -11.18 8.86 -8.27
N VAL A 46 -10.77 8.35 -9.44
CA VAL A 46 -9.42 8.51 -9.97
C VAL A 46 -9.44 9.11 -11.37
N THR A 47 -8.45 9.94 -11.67
CA THR A 47 -8.23 10.52 -12.99
C THR A 47 -6.81 10.23 -13.47
N ARG A 48 -6.62 10.11 -14.79
CA ARG A 48 -5.30 9.81 -15.38
C ARG A 48 -4.21 10.80 -14.96
N ARG A 49 -4.55 12.09 -14.89
CA ARG A 49 -3.57 13.16 -14.58
C ARG A 49 -3.44 13.39 -13.07
N GLY A 50 -4.55 13.37 -12.33
CA GLY A 50 -4.59 13.76 -10.93
C GLY A 50 -4.52 12.60 -9.94
N GLY A 51 -4.51 11.34 -10.39
CA GLY A 51 -4.70 10.22 -9.48
C GLY A 51 -6.03 10.37 -8.74
N ILE A 52 -6.02 10.24 -7.42
CA ILE A 52 -7.21 10.34 -6.57
C ILE A 52 -7.61 11.80 -6.35
N THR A 53 -8.87 12.15 -6.65
CA THR A 53 -9.39 13.51 -6.45
C THR A 53 -9.36 13.90 -4.97
N GLY A 54 -8.75 15.05 -4.65
CA GLY A 54 -8.68 15.58 -3.27
C GLY A 54 -7.61 14.93 -2.38
N GLU A 55 -6.84 13.97 -2.91
CA GLU A 55 -5.82 13.26 -2.15
C GLU A 55 -4.67 14.16 -1.70
N ARG A 56 -4.15 13.89 -0.50
CA ARG A 56 -3.02 14.61 0.09
C ARG A 56 -1.80 14.58 -0.82
N TRP A 57 -1.53 13.50 -1.56
CA TRP A 57 -0.39 13.43 -2.49
C TRP A 57 -0.44 14.46 -3.62
N LEU A 58 -1.60 15.04 -3.96
CA LEU A 58 -1.65 16.17 -4.90
C LEU A 58 -1.06 17.46 -4.31
N LYS A 59 -1.05 17.59 -2.99
CA LYS A 59 -0.60 18.80 -2.26
C LYS A 59 0.75 18.61 -1.57
N ALA A 60 0.98 17.41 -1.05
CA ALA A 60 2.17 17.01 -0.31
C ALA A 60 2.63 15.59 -0.73
N PRO A 61 3.06 15.43 -2.00
CA PRO A 61 3.61 14.18 -2.50
C PRO A 61 4.94 13.87 -1.82
N TRP A 62 5.28 12.58 -1.76
CA TRP A 62 6.60 12.16 -1.29
C TRP A 62 7.63 12.07 -2.42
N MET A 63 7.19 12.07 -3.68
CA MET A 63 8.02 12.13 -4.88
C MET A 63 7.52 13.25 -5.81
N LYS A 64 8.44 13.99 -6.41
CA LYS A 64 8.12 15.12 -7.29
C LYS A 64 8.93 15.04 -8.57
N LEU A 65 8.36 15.55 -9.65
CA LEU A 65 9.05 15.84 -10.90
C LEU A 65 10.00 17.05 -10.73
N PRO A 66 10.95 17.27 -11.68
CA PRO A 66 11.87 18.41 -11.62
C PRO A 66 11.20 19.79 -11.56
N ASP A 67 9.99 19.92 -12.10
CA ASP A 67 9.17 21.13 -12.06
C ASP A 67 8.41 21.32 -10.72
N GLY A 68 8.58 20.37 -9.79
CA GLY A 68 7.94 20.39 -8.47
C GLY A 68 6.54 19.77 -8.43
N ALA A 69 5.97 19.34 -9.56
CA ALA A 69 4.67 18.68 -9.60
C ALA A 69 4.73 17.30 -8.92
N PRO A 70 3.60 16.80 -8.36
CA PRO A 70 3.50 15.43 -7.85
C PRO A 70 3.87 14.40 -8.92
N ASP A 71 4.70 13.43 -8.56
CA ASP A 71 5.11 12.38 -9.50
C ASP A 71 3.92 11.43 -9.82
N PRO A 72 3.59 11.20 -11.11
CA PRO A 72 2.48 10.32 -11.48
C PRO A 72 2.70 8.85 -11.07
N ALA A 73 3.94 8.42 -10.82
CA ALA A 73 4.26 7.06 -10.41
C ALA A 73 3.73 6.69 -9.00
N ILE A 74 3.31 7.69 -8.22
CA ILE A 74 2.90 7.52 -6.82
C ILE A 74 1.43 7.90 -6.58
N GLN A 75 0.59 7.90 -7.63
CA GLN A 75 -0.81 8.35 -7.54
C GLN A 75 -1.70 7.46 -6.65
N VAL A 76 -1.44 6.16 -6.62
CA VAL A 76 -2.19 5.13 -5.89
C VAL A 76 -1.18 4.14 -5.32
N SER A 77 -1.39 3.65 -4.10
CA SER A 77 -0.64 2.50 -3.57
C SER A 77 -1.56 1.32 -3.24
N ILE A 78 -1.01 0.12 -3.39
CA ILE A 78 -1.67 -1.15 -3.09
C ILE A 78 -0.80 -1.88 -2.07
N LEU A 79 -1.41 -2.40 -1.00
CA LEU A 79 -0.78 -3.24 0.00
C LEU A 79 -1.51 -4.59 0.07
N GLY A 80 -0.77 -5.69 0.02
CA GLY A 80 -1.35 -7.04 0.16
C GLY A 80 -1.91 -7.25 1.57
N LEU A 81 -3.13 -7.80 1.66
CA LEU A 81 -3.85 -8.03 2.91
C LEU A 81 -3.05 -8.92 3.87
N ARG A 82 -2.46 -10.01 3.36
CA ARG A 82 -1.69 -10.94 4.21
C ARG A 82 -0.45 -10.29 4.82
N VAL A 83 0.18 -9.34 4.12
CA VAL A 83 1.27 -8.53 4.69
C VAL A 83 0.72 -7.60 5.77
N HIS A 84 -0.40 -6.91 5.49
CA HIS A 84 -1.05 -6.03 6.45
C HIS A 84 -1.50 -6.77 7.72
N ASP A 85 -1.95 -8.01 7.61
CA ASP A 85 -2.36 -8.84 8.75
C ASP A 85 -1.16 -9.34 9.54
N ALA A 86 -0.11 -9.82 8.85
CA ALA A 86 1.09 -10.35 9.49
C ALA A 86 1.79 -9.34 10.40
N VAL A 87 1.73 -8.04 10.10
CA VAL A 87 2.39 -6.99 10.89
C VAL A 87 1.55 -6.46 12.06
N ARG A 88 0.29 -6.90 12.21
CA ARG A 88 -0.63 -6.39 13.23
C ARG A 88 -0.75 -7.35 14.42
N PHE A 89 -0.10 -6.99 15.53
CA PHE A 89 -0.23 -7.72 16.80
C PHE A 89 -1.55 -7.42 17.54
N ASN A 90 -2.14 -6.23 17.32
CA ASN A 90 -3.43 -5.83 17.87
C ASN A 90 -4.27 -5.10 16.79
N PRO A 91 -4.87 -5.84 15.84
CA PRO A 91 -5.53 -5.26 14.67
C PRO A 91 -6.59 -4.19 15.00
N GLN A 92 -7.29 -4.33 16.13
CA GLN A 92 -8.37 -3.43 16.55
C GLN A 92 -7.86 -2.05 16.99
N ASN A 93 -6.61 -1.97 17.47
CA ASN A 93 -6.03 -0.74 18.01
C ASN A 93 -4.88 -0.18 17.15
N MET A 94 -4.56 -0.85 16.05
CA MET A 94 -3.47 -0.43 15.17
C MET A 94 -3.98 0.43 14.02
N LEU A 95 -3.32 1.57 13.83
CA LEU A 95 -3.68 2.53 12.80
C LEU A 95 -3.35 1.99 11.40
N HIS A 96 -4.31 2.02 10.49
CA HIS A 96 -4.15 1.67 9.07
C HIS A 96 -2.91 2.35 8.44
N PRO A 97 -2.14 1.71 7.54
CA PRO A 97 -0.86 2.28 7.08
C PRO A 97 -1.06 3.54 6.23
N GLY A 98 -2.21 3.62 5.55
CA GLY A 98 -2.59 4.73 4.68
C GLY A 98 -2.42 4.42 3.20
N ASP A 99 -2.14 3.17 2.84
CA ASP A 99 -2.18 2.69 1.46
C ASP A 99 -3.58 2.81 0.89
N THR A 100 -3.71 3.23 -0.38
CA THR A 100 -5.03 3.50 -0.96
C THR A 100 -5.90 2.26 -1.01
N ILE A 101 -5.31 1.13 -1.41
CA ILE A 101 -6.01 -0.14 -1.59
C ILE A 101 -5.34 -1.21 -0.72
N ILE A 102 -6.14 -1.96 0.03
CA ILE A 102 -5.75 -3.25 0.60
C ILE A 102 -6.64 -4.34 0.00
N ALA A 103 -6.04 -5.43 -0.45
CA ALA A 103 -6.72 -6.60 -1.03
C ALA A 103 -5.89 -7.87 -0.80
N ASP A 104 -6.51 -9.06 -0.74
CA ASP A 104 -5.79 -10.34 -0.69
C ASP A 104 -5.19 -10.66 -2.06
N LEU A 105 -4.08 -10.00 -2.39
CA LEU A 105 -3.49 -9.98 -3.72
C LEU A 105 -1.98 -10.17 -3.64
N ASP A 106 -1.44 -10.99 -4.54
CA ASP A 106 0.00 -11.12 -4.78
C ASP A 106 0.54 -9.83 -5.39
N CYS A 107 1.12 -8.98 -4.56
CA CYS A 107 1.77 -7.74 -4.97
C CYS A 107 3.26 -7.91 -5.33
N SER A 108 3.73 -9.13 -5.62
CA SER A 108 5.11 -9.36 -6.06
C SER A 108 5.36 -8.73 -7.44
N GLU A 109 6.62 -8.38 -7.72
CA GLU A 109 7.01 -7.86 -9.04
C GLU A 109 6.79 -8.87 -10.18
N ALA A 110 6.78 -10.17 -9.86
CA ALA A 110 6.47 -11.23 -10.81
C ALA A 110 4.99 -11.21 -11.25
N ASN A 111 4.08 -10.93 -10.32
CA ASN A 111 2.66 -10.83 -10.60
C ASN A 111 2.24 -9.42 -11.08
N MET A 112 2.94 -8.39 -10.60
CA MET A 112 2.73 -6.98 -10.95
C MET A 112 3.97 -6.37 -11.60
N PRO A 113 4.35 -6.79 -12.82
CA PRO A 113 5.48 -6.18 -13.50
C PRO A 113 5.19 -4.71 -13.85
N THR A 114 6.24 -3.89 -13.85
CA THR A 114 6.14 -2.47 -14.25
C THR A 114 5.46 -2.35 -15.62
N GLY A 115 4.52 -1.42 -15.73
CA GLY A 115 3.76 -1.17 -16.95
C GLY A 115 2.49 -2.01 -17.12
N ASN A 116 2.30 -3.05 -16.30
CA ASN A 116 1.08 -3.87 -16.32
C ASN A 116 -0.17 -3.02 -16.03
N LEU A 117 -1.30 -3.41 -16.61
CA LEU A 117 -2.58 -2.73 -16.44
C LEU A 117 -3.50 -3.55 -15.53
N LEU A 118 -3.90 -2.95 -14.41
CA LEU A 118 -4.79 -3.55 -13.44
C LEU A 118 -6.19 -2.95 -13.62
N LYS A 119 -7.19 -3.78 -13.88
CA LYS A 119 -8.59 -3.36 -13.83
C LYS A 119 -9.05 -3.40 -12.38
N ILE A 120 -9.41 -2.24 -11.83
CA ILE A 120 -9.86 -2.10 -10.44
C ILE A 120 -11.18 -1.32 -10.44
N GLY A 121 -12.28 -2.03 -10.17
CA GLY A 121 -13.62 -1.49 -10.38
C GLY A 121 -13.82 -1.04 -11.83
N SER A 122 -14.17 0.23 -12.03
CA SER A 122 -14.29 0.86 -13.35
C SER A 122 -13.01 1.50 -13.86
N ALA A 123 -11.96 1.59 -13.03
CA ALA A 123 -10.69 2.21 -13.39
C ALA A 123 -9.68 1.19 -13.94
N VAL A 124 -8.73 1.70 -14.72
CA VAL A 124 -7.53 0.96 -15.14
C VAL A 124 -6.32 1.69 -14.58
N LEU A 125 -5.59 1.03 -13.68
CA LEU A 125 -4.34 1.54 -13.12
C LEU A 125 -3.15 0.91 -13.84
N ARG A 126 -2.05 1.66 -13.96
CA ARG A 126 -0.79 1.14 -14.47
C ARG A 126 0.18 0.93 -13.32
N VAL A 127 0.77 -0.25 -13.21
CA VAL A 127 1.86 -0.50 -12.26
C VAL A 127 3.04 0.40 -12.62
N SER A 128 3.47 1.25 -11.70
CA SER A 128 4.61 2.13 -11.90
C SER A 128 5.93 1.38 -11.70
N GLY A 129 7.04 2.02 -12.08
CA GLY A 129 8.39 1.51 -11.79
C GLY A 129 8.88 1.84 -10.38
N VAL A 130 7.98 2.24 -9.47
CA VAL A 130 8.32 2.71 -8.13
C VAL A 130 7.78 1.74 -7.10
N PHE A 131 8.67 1.02 -6.43
CA PHE A 131 8.31 0.15 -5.32
C PHE A 131 7.93 0.98 -4.08
N ASN A 132 6.79 0.68 -3.47
CA ASN A 132 6.28 1.38 -2.29
C ASN A 132 6.98 0.88 -1.01
N THR A 133 8.17 1.41 -0.73
CA THR A 133 8.95 1.07 0.47
C THR A 133 8.29 1.59 1.75
N ALA A 134 8.49 0.87 2.85
CA ALA A 134 7.98 1.30 4.14
C ALA A 134 8.68 2.57 4.62
N CYS A 135 7.88 3.53 5.07
CA CYS A 135 8.37 4.81 5.57
C CYS A 135 8.57 4.83 7.09
N VAL A 136 9.12 5.92 7.64
CA VAL A 136 9.30 6.09 9.10
C VAL A 136 8.01 5.96 9.91
N LYS A 137 6.84 6.26 9.31
CA LYS A 137 5.53 6.07 9.96
C LYS A 137 5.17 4.60 10.07
N TRP A 138 5.62 3.76 9.14
CA TRP A 138 5.47 2.30 9.24
C TRP A 138 6.27 1.79 10.45
N LYS A 139 7.55 2.18 10.57
CA LYS A 139 8.39 1.82 11.72
C LYS A 139 7.77 2.19 13.05
N ALA A 140 7.21 3.40 13.16
CA ALA A 140 6.56 3.86 14.38
C ALA A 140 5.27 3.09 14.74
N ARG A 141 4.57 2.51 13.75
CA ARG A 141 3.27 1.86 13.93
C ARG A 141 3.35 0.33 14.03
N TYR A 142 4.30 -0.28 13.32
CA TYR A 142 4.43 -1.73 13.18
C TYR A 142 5.75 -2.26 13.74
N GLY A 143 6.65 -1.37 14.19
CA GLY A 143 7.91 -1.74 14.82
C GLY A 143 9.11 -1.74 13.88
N ALA A 144 10.30 -1.77 14.49
CA ALA A 144 11.57 -1.80 13.76
C ALA A 144 11.73 -3.08 12.95
N GLU A 145 11.40 -4.24 13.53
CA GLU A 145 11.55 -5.53 12.86
C GLU A 145 10.65 -5.63 11.62
N ALA A 146 9.41 -5.17 11.68
CA ALA A 146 8.51 -5.12 10.52
C ALA A 146 9.00 -4.14 9.44
N PHE A 147 9.59 -3.00 9.84
CA PHE A 147 10.16 -2.03 8.91
C PHE A 147 11.38 -2.59 8.16
N GLU A 148 12.32 -3.22 8.87
CA GLU A 148 13.48 -3.84 8.23
C GLU A 148 13.05 -5.03 7.36
N TRP A 149 12.10 -5.84 7.86
CA TRP A 149 11.61 -7.02 7.16
C TRP A 149 10.95 -6.70 5.82
N ILE A 150 10.06 -5.70 5.77
CA ILE A 150 9.31 -5.38 4.54
C ILE A 150 10.16 -4.64 3.50
N ASN A 151 11.21 -3.95 3.92
CA ASN A 151 12.16 -3.28 3.03
C ASN A 151 13.27 -4.21 2.53
N THR A 152 13.30 -5.47 2.99
CA THR A 152 14.29 -6.47 2.55
C THR A 152 13.63 -7.46 1.59
N PRO A 153 14.13 -7.64 0.35
CA PRO A 153 13.63 -8.65 -0.58
C PRO A 153 13.59 -10.06 0.01
N LYS A 154 12.63 -10.87 -0.42
CA LYS A 154 12.32 -12.23 0.09
C LYS A 154 12.09 -13.23 -1.04
#